data_AF-A0A1M5AFL1-F1
#
_entry.id   AF-A0A1M5AFL1-F1
#
_cell.length_a   1.000
_cell.length_b   1.000
_cell.length_c   1.000
_cell.angle_alpha   90.00
_cell.angle_beta   90.00
_cell.angle_gamma   90.00
#
_symmetry.space_group_name_H-M   'P 1'
#
loop_
_entity.id
_entity.type
_entity.pdbx_description
1 polymer ?
#
loop_
_entity_poly.entity_id
_entity_poly.type
_entity_poly.pdbx_seq_one_letter_code
_entity_poly.pdbx_strand_id
1 'polypeptide(L)'
;MAPHPALSGVLARRLRLAGLLVVVAVLATLAFTVPLPSPDQVRDWVLGTGPFAPLTYLAVYVAATLVLVPRPLLSLAGGSLFGAAGGTALAVVGATAAALASFFLARALGRELVAARLERGALGRVDALLRRHGWLAVLQLRLLPVIPFSAVNYACGVTSLRPAHFALGTAVGSVPATVLVVLAGAALDDPTSPGFLVPLGVAVVLGAATAVVARRRSADQTAVEPGETEK
;
A
#
# COMPACT_ATOMS: atom_id res chain seq x y z
N MET A 1 -10.83 -39.10 27.21
CA MET A 1 -11.77 -38.07 26.72
C MET A 1 -10.95 -36.98 26.05
N ALA A 2 -10.67 -37.13 24.75
CA ALA A 2 -9.82 -36.21 24.00
C ALA A 2 -10.64 -34.99 23.54
N PRO A 3 -10.15 -33.75 23.68
CA PRO A 3 -10.89 -32.58 23.23
C PRO A 3 -11.04 -32.57 21.69
N HIS A 4 -12.26 -32.26 21.24
CA HIS A 4 -12.64 -32.19 19.82
C HIS A 4 -11.74 -31.22 19.02
N PRO A 5 -11.16 -31.63 17.87
CA PRO A 5 -10.22 -30.83 17.07
C PRO A 5 -10.83 -29.59 16.40
N ALA A 6 -12.16 -29.44 16.41
CA ALA A 6 -12.85 -28.30 15.80
C ALA A 6 -12.81 -27.01 16.66
N LEU A 7 -12.65 -27.14 17.98
CA LEU A 7 -12.70 -25.99 18.91
C LEU A 7 -11.38 -25.19 18.93
N SER A 8 -10.25 -25.83 18.66
CA SER A 8 -8.92 -25.18 18.64
C SER A 8 -8.75 -24.21 17.47
N GLY A 9 -9.30 -24.55 16.29
CA GLY A 9 -9.21 -23.72 15.08
C GLY A 9 -10.01 -22.41 15.17
N VAL A 10 -11.23 -22.46 15.73
CA VAL A 10 -12.08 -21.28 15.89
C VAL A 10 -11.50 -20.32 16.94
N LEU A 11 -10.96 -20.87 18.04
CA LEU A 11 -10.32 -20.08 19.09
C LEU A 11 -9.02 -19.43 18.58
N ALA A 12 -8.17 -20.17 17.88
CA ALA A 12 -6.95 -19.62 17.26
C ALA A 12 -7.27 -18.51 16.25
N ARG A 13 -8.32 -18.67 15.44
CA ARG A 13 -8.78 -17.65 14.48
C ARG A 13 -9.30 -16.39 15.18
N ARG A 14 -10.07 -16.53 16.27
CA ARG A 14 -10.55 -15.40 17.08
C ARG A 14 -9.40 -14.66 17.76
N LEU A 15 -8.42 -15.38 18.30
CA LEU A 15 -7.23 -14.80 18.91
C LEU A 15 -6.36 -14.04 17.89
N ARG A 16 -6.19 -14.56 16.67
CA ARG A 16 -5.47 -13.87 15.58
C ARG A 16 -6.18 -12.58 15.14
N LEU A 17 -7.50 -12.62 15.00
CA LEU A 17 -8.30 -11.44 14.64
C LEU A 17 -8.30 -10.39 15.76
N ALA A 18 -8.44 -10.82 17.01
CA ALA A 18 -8.33 -9.93 18.17
C ALA A 18 -6.94 -9.31 18.25
N GLY A 19 -5.88 -10.09 18.02
CA GLY A 19 -4.51 -9.60 17.93
C GLY A 19 -4.33 -8.55 16.83
N LEU A 20 -4.87 -8.79 15.63
CA LEU A 20 -4.82 -7.83 14.53
C LEU A 20 -5.57 -6.53 14.87
N LEU A 21 -6.76 -6.63 15.47
CA LEU A 21 -7.55 -5.48 15.92
C LEU A 21 -6.82 -4.67 16.99
N VAL A 22 -6.20 -5.34 17.96
CA VAL A 22 -5.39 -4.69 19.00
C VAL A 22 -4.19 -3.99 18.39
N VAL A 23 -3.48 -4.62 17.45
CA VAL A 23 -2.36 -4.00 16.73
C VAL A 23 -2.85 -2.75 15.98
N VAL A 24 -3.94 -2.84 15.22
CA VAL A 24 -4.50 -1.67 14.50
C VAL A 24 -4.90 -0.56 15.47
N ALA A 25 -5.54 -0.89 16.59
CA ALA A 25 -5.97 0.09 17.59
C ALA A 25 -4.79 0.76 18.30
N VAL A 26 -3.75 0.00 18.65
CA VAL A 26 -2.51 0.52 19.26
C VAL A 26 -1.79 1.45 18.29
N LEU A 27 -1.69 1.06 17.01
CA LEU A 27 -1.05 1.86 15.97
C LEU A 27 -1.82 3.14 15.66
N ALA A 28 -3.16 3.07 15.61
CA ALA A 28 -4.01 4.25 15.49
C ALA A 28 -3.83 5.19 16.69
N THR A 29 -3.84 4.66 17.91
CA THR A 29 -3.63 5.44 19.13
C THR A 29 -2.26 6.12 19.10
N LEU A 30 -1.19 5.37 18.83
CA LEU A 30 0.18 5.91 18.67
C LEU A 30 0.25 7.01 17.61
N ALA A 31 -0.43 6.85 16.47
CA ALA A 31 -0.44 7.85 15.41
C ALA A 31 -1.10 9.18 15.82
N PHE A 32 -2.07 9.16 16.75
CA PHE A 32 -2.76 10.36 17.24
C PHE A 32 -2.14 10.94 18.52
N THR A 33 -1.41 10.15 19.30
CA THR A 33 -0.88 10.57 20.60
C THR A 33 0.63 10.86 20.59
N VAL A 34 1.38 10.29 19.65
CA VAL A 34 2.83 10.54 19.56
C VAL A 34 3.07 11.76 18.68
N PRO A 35 3.74 12.81 19.19
CA PRO A 35 4.13 13.94 18.36
C PRO A 35 4.97 13.43 17.18
N LEU A 36 4.54 13.74 15.96
CA LEU A 36 5.32 13.37 14.78
C LEU A 36 6.67 14.11 14.85
N PRO A 37 7.80 13.39 14.67
CA PRO A 37 9.10 14.02 14.66
C PRO A 37 9.16 15.05 13.53
N SER A 38 9.83 16.18 13.79
CA SER A 38 10.04 17.20 12.76
C SER A 38 10.84 16.61 11.58
N PRO A 39 10.69 17.16 10.36
CA PRO A 39 11.46 16.72 9.19
C PRO A 39 12.98 16.70 9.46
N ASP A 40 13.48 17.69 10.19
CA ASP A 40 14.89 17.81 10.55
C ASP A 40 15.33 16.71 11.52
N GLN A 41 14.50 16.37 12.53
CA GLN A 41 14.79 15.26 13.44
C GLN A 41 14.83 13.92 12.71
N VAL A 42 13.90 13.67 11.78
CA VAL A 42 13.91 12.44 10.97
C VAL A 42 15.16 12.38 10.09
N ARG A 43 15.55 13.52 9.51
CA ARG A 43 16.78 13.65 8.72
C ARG A 43 18.02 13.34 9.54
N ASP A 44 18.16 13.94 10.71
CA ASP A 44 19.30 13.73 11.58
C ASP A 44 19.40 12.28 12.08
N TRP A 45 18.27 11.64 12.39
CA TRP A 45 18.25 10.23 12.78
C TRP A 45 18.68 9.31 11.65
N VAL A 46 18.19 9.54 10.43
CA VAL A 46 18.54 8.69 9.28
C VAL A 46 19.98 8.93 8.85
N LEU A 47 20.38 10.18 8.64
CA LEU A 47 21.74 10.54 8.19
C LEU A 47 22.79 10.30 9.28
N GLY A 48 22.41 10.38 10.57
CA GLY A 48 23.27 10.05 11.70
C GLY A 48 23.73 8.59 11.75
N THR A 49 23.07 7.70 10.99
CA THR A 49 23.55 6.30 10.83
C THR A 49 24.68 6.16 9.80
N GLY A 50 25.11 7.27 9.17
CA GLY A 50 26.27 7.32 8.28
C GLY A 50 26.08 6.44 7.05
N PRO A 51 27.03 5.54 6.72
CA PRO A 51 26.92 4.65 5.56
C PRO A 51 25.67 3.76 5.53
N PHE A 52 25.03 3.53 6.69
CA PHE A 52 23.83 2.71 6.81
C PHE A 52 22.53 3.52 6.58
N ALA A 53 22.59 4.82 6.32
CA ALA A 53 21.41 5.67 6.10
C ALA A 53 20.39 5.09 5.09
N PRO A 54 20.80 4.51 3.93
CA PRO A 54 19.85 3.87 3.02
C PRO A 54 19.11 2.68 3.64
N LEU A 55 19.80 1.85 4.42
CA LEU A 55 19.20 0.70 5.12
C LEU A 55 18.25 1.14 6.22
N THR A 56 18.64 2.17 7.00
CA THR A 56 17.81 2.80 8.02
C THR A 56 16.52 3.34 7.40
N TYR A 57 16.63 4.08 6.29
CA TYR A 57 15.47 4.57 5.54
C TYR A 57 14.56 3.43 5.08
N LEU A 58 15.10 2.34 4.52
CA LEU A 58 14.29 1.20 4.07
C LEU A 58 13.56 0.51 5.24
N ALA A 59 14.23 0.34 6.38
CA ALA A 59 13.65 -0.25 7.58
C ALA A 59 12.48 0.61 8.10
N VAL A 60 12.69 1.93 8.20
CA VAL A 60 11.66 2.90 8.59
C VAL A 60 10.51 2.88 7.59
N TYR A 61 10.80 2.86 6.28
CA TYR A 61 9.78 2.83 5.23
C TYR A 61 8.84 1.62 5.40
N VAL A 62 9.42 0.43 5.59
CA VAL A 62 8.66 -0.81 5.77
C VAL A 62 7.83 -0.76 7.04
N ALA A 63 8.44 -0.41 8.18
CA ALA A 63 7.76 -0.33 9.47
C ALA A 63 6.61 0.69 9.44
N ALA A 64 6.87 1.90 8.93
CA ALA A 64 5.88 2.96 8.80
C ALA A 64 4.70 2.54 7.90
N THR A 65 4.97 1.89 6.76
CA THR A 65 3.91 1.42 5.87
C THR A 65 3.04 0.34 6.53
N LEU A 66 3.63 -0.57 7.32
CA LEU A 66 2.89 -1.61 8.04
C LEU A 66 1.93 -1.01 9.08
N VAL A 67 2.27 0.14 9.64
CA VAL A 67 1.40 0.89 10.56
C VAL A 67 0.51 1.92 9.86
N LEU A 68 0.34 1.76 8.55
CA LEU A 68 -0.54 2.56 7.68
C LEU A 68 -0.12 4.02 7.52
N VAL A 69 1.16 4.35 7.72
CA VAL A 69 1.70 5.67 7.36
C VAL A 69 1.54 5.87 5.85
N PRO A 70 1.03 7.04 5.41
CA PRO A 70 0.89 7.36 4.00
C PRO A 70 2.22 7.27 3.25
N ARG A 71 2.26 6.41 2.23
CA ARG A 71 3.40 6.22 1.32
C ARG A 71 4.01 7.53 0.78
N PRO A 72 3.22 8.56 0.40
CA PRO A 72 3.78 9.80 -0.12
C PRO A 72 4.72 10.50 0.84
N LEU A 73 4.46 10.45 2.16
CA LEU A 73 5.34 11.06 3.17
C LEU A 73 6.72 10.40 3.17
N LEU A 74 6.75 9.07 3.07
CA LEU A 74 7.99 8.29 3.03
C LEU A 74 8.76 8.57 1.73
N SER A 75 8.06 8.69 0.60
CA SER A 75 8.67 9.02 -0.69
C SER A 75 9.21 10.46 -0.74
N LEU A 76 8.50 11.44 -0.13
CA LEU A 76 8.98 12.81 0.04
C LEU A 76 10.29 12.83 0.85
N ALA A 77 10.32 12.11 1.98
CA ALA A 77 11.52 11.97 2.78
C ALA A 77 12.68 11.33 2.00
N GLY A 78 12.40 10.31 1.17
CA GLY A 78 13.42 9.75 0.28
C GLY A 78 14.05 10.79 -0.63
N GLY A 79 13.24 11.71 -1.18
CA GLY A 79 13.72 12.81 -2.03
C GLY A 79 14.56 13.83 -1.28
N SER A 80 14.14 14.27 -0.09
CA SER A 80 14.91 15.26 0.69
C SER A 80 16.21 14.71 1.27
N LEU A 81 16.26 13.40 1.54
CA LEU A 81 17.43 12.76 2.14
C LEU A 81 18.46 12.31 1.10
N PHE A 82 18.01 11.77 -0.04
CA PHE A 82 18.88 11.09 -1.01
C PHE A 82 18.81 11.68 -2.42
N GLY A 83 18.13 12.83 -2.59
CA GLY A 83 17.91 13.48 -3.87
C GLY A 83 16.97 12.69 -4.80
N ALA A 84 16.81 13.18 -6.03
CA ALA A 84 15.84 12.61 -6.97
C ALA A 84 16.13 11.15 -7.36
N ALA A 85 17.37 10.85 -7.76
CA ALA A 85 17.73 9.52 -8.26
C ALA A 85 17.83 8.49 -7.13
N GLY A 86 18.62 8.78 -6.09
CA GLY A 86 18.79 7.90 -4.92
C GLY A 86 17.49 7.71 -4.16
N GLY A 87 16.74 8.81 -3.94
CA GLY A 87 15.43 8.78 -3.30
C GLY A 87 14.42 7.93 -4.07
N THR A 88 14.41 8.00 -5.41
CA THR A 88 13.49 7.20 -6.24
C THR A 88 13.83 5.72 -6.12
N ALA A 89 15.11 5.35 -6.29
CA ALA A 89 15.54 3.96 -6.19
C ALA A 89 15.19 3.38 -4.81
N LEU A 90 15.56 4.08 -3.74
CA LEU A 90 15.27 3.63 -2.37
C LEU A 90 13.78 3.61 -2.06
N ALA A 91 12.99 4.59 -2.51
CA ALA A 91 11.55 4.60 -2.28
C ALA A 91 10.84 3.48 -3.06
N VAL A 92 11.27 3.14 -4.27
CA VAL A 92 10.71 1.99 -5.02
C VAL A 92 11.04 0.68 -4.31
N VAL A 93 12.28 0.51 -3.86
CA VAL A 93 12.70 -0.68 -3.10
C VAL A 93 11.92 -0.77 -1.78
N GLY A 94 11.84 0.34 -1.02
CA GLY A 94 11.11 0.42 0.24
C GLY A 94 9.62 0.13 0.05
N ALA A 95 8.98 0.73 -0.96
CA ALA A 95 7.59 0.45 -1.30
C ALA A 95 7.35 -1.01 -1.65
N THR A 96 8.25 -1.62 -2.41
CA THR A 96 8.13 -3.03 -2.83
C THR A 96 8.32 -3.96 -1.63
N ALA A 97 9.31 -3.70 -0.77
CA ALA A 97 9.55 -4.46 0.45
C ALA A 97 8.36 -4.35 1.42
N ALA A 98 7.84 -3.13 1.62
CA ALA A 98 6.69 -2.88 2.48
C ALA A 98 5.42 -3.55 1.96
N ALA A 99 5.21 -3.51 0.64
CA ALA A 99 4.12 -4.20 -0.01
C ALA A 99 4.22 -5.72 0.19
N LEU A 100 5.41 -6.29 0.02
CA LEU A 100 5.64 -7.72 0.25
C LEU A 100 5.39 -8.12 1.70
N ALA A 101 5.87 -7.32 2.67
CA ALA A 101 5.61 -7.56 4.09
C ALA A 101 4.10 -7.58 4.37
N SER A 102 3.37 -6.57 3.88
CA SER A 102 1.91 -6.48 4.01
C SER A 102 1.18 -7.65 3.33
N PHE A 103 1.65 -8.04 2.14
CA PHE A 103 1.12 -9.14 1.36
C PHE A 103 1.30 -10.50 2.08
N PHE A 104 2.49 -10.77 2.64
CA PHE A 104 2.74 -11.98 3.40
C PHE A 104 1.99 -12.00 4.72
N LEU A 105 1.85 -10.85 5.38
CA LEU A 105 1.03 -10.71 6.58
C LEU A 105 -0.44 -11.06 6.28
N ALA A 106 -1.01 -10.51 5.21
CA ALA A 106 -2.37 -10.86 4.77
C ALA A 106 -2.48 -12.33 4.37
N ARG A 107 -1.47 -12.90 3.72
CA ARG A 107 -1.48 -14.30 3.33
C ARG A 107 -1.51 -15.24 4.53
N ALA A 108 -0.66 -14.98 5.52
CA ALA A 108 -0.54 -15.80 6.71
C ALA A 108 -1.78 -15.69 7.62
N LEU A 109 -2.32 -14.48 7.78
CA LEU A 109 -3.42 -14.24 8.71
C LEU A 109 -4.81 -14.33 8.07
N GLY A 110 -4.94 -13.89 6.81
CA GLY A 110 -6.21 -13.60 6.16
C GLY A 110 -6.70 -14.66 5.18
N ARG A 111 -5.84 -15.51 4.62
CA ARG A 111 -6.24 -16.42 3.53
C ARG A 111 -7.26 -17.46 3.97
N GLU A 112 -7.12 -18.02 5.16
CA GLU A 112 -8.10 -18.94 5.74
C GLU A 112 -9.46 -18.28 5.99
N LEU A 113 -9.49 -16.96 6.28
CA LEU A 113 -10.74 -16.23 6.53
C LEU A 113 -11.57 -16.02 5.26
N VAL A 114 -10.92 -15.95 4.10
CA VAL A 114 -11.57 -15.64 2.83
C VAL A 114 -11.58 -16.81 1.84
N ALA A 115 -11.07 -17.98 2.23
CA ALA A 115 -10.99 -19.18 1.38
C ALA A 115 -12.33 -19.50 0.68
N ALA A 116 -13.43 -19.57 1.44
CA ALA A 116 -14.77 -19.83 0.88
C ALA A 116 -15.24 -18.77 -0.14
N ARG A 117 -14.79 -17.51 0.00
CA ARG A 117 -15.10 -16.40 -0.92
C ARG A 117 -14.14 -16.35 -2.13
N LEU A 118 -12.99 -16.99 -2.05
CA LEU A 118 -12.09 -17.14 -3.20
C LEU A 118 -12.64 -18.17 -4.20
N GLU A 119 -13.41 -19.15 -3.71
CA GLU A 119 -14.03 -20.18 -4.56
C GLU A 119 -15.30 -19.70 -5.27
N ARG A 120 -15.98 -18.66 -4.77
CA ARG A 120 -17.28 -18.19 -5.28
C ARG A 120 -17.40 -16.66 -5.24
N GLY A 121 -18.05 -16.06 -6.24
CA GLY A 121 -18.40 -14.63 -6.26
C GLY A 121 -17.32 -13.68 -6.79
N ALA A 122 -17.42 -12.40 -6.45
CA ALA A 122 -16.56 -11.34 -7.00
C ALA A 122 -15.06 -11.53 -6.70
N LEU A 123 -14.73 -12.03 -5.50
CA LEU A 123 -13.32 -12.22 -5.08
C LEU A 123 -12.64 -13.37 -5.84
N GLY A 124 -13.37 -14.44 -6.19
CA GLY A 124 -12.86 -15.51 -7.04
C GLY A 124 -12.56 -15.06 -8.47
N ARG A 125 -13.39 -14.17 -9.05
CA ARG A 125 -13.11 -13.54 -10.36
C ARG A 125 -11.82 -12.71 -10.33
N VAL A 126 -11.62 -11.94 -9.26
CA VAL A 126 -10.38 -11.15 -9.07
C VAL A 126 -9.17 -12.07 -8.93
N ASP A 127 -9.26 -13.15 -8.14
CA ASP A 127 -8.17 -14.11 -8.00
C ASP A 127 -7.82 -14.77 -9.35
N ALA A 128 -8.83 -15.21 -10.12
CA ALA A 128 -8.62 -15.77 -11.45
C ALA A 128 -7.92 -14.79 -12.41
N LEU A 129 -8.33 -13.52 -12.41
CA LEU A 129 -7.73 -12.48 -13.24
C LEU A 129 -6.27 -12.19 -12.85
N LEU A 130 -5.99 -12.09 -11.54
CA LEU A 130 -4.64 -11.93 -11.00
C LEU A 130 -3.74 -13.12 -11.32
N ARG A 131 -4.26 -14.36 -11.26
CA ARG A 131 -3.51 -15.56 -11.65
C ARG A 131 -3.19 -15.57 -13.15
N ARG A 132 -4.16 -15.20 -14.00
CA ARG A 132 -4.02 -15.23 -15.46
C ARG A 132 -3.02 -14.19 -15.98
N HIS A 133 -3.10 -12.95 -15.49
CA HIS A 133 -2.27 -11.85 -16.00
C HIS A 133 -1.05 -11.55 -15.11
N GLY A 134 -0.98 -12.13 -13.91
CA GLY A 134 0.19 -12.10 -13.05
C GLY A 134 0.65 -10.68 -12.70
N TRP A 135 1.90 -10.37 -13.04
CA TRP A 135 2.52 -9.08 -12.73
C TRP A 135 1.90 -7.92 -13.52
N LEU A 136 1.38 -8.16 -14.73
CA LEU A 136 0.70 -7.13 -15.53
C LEU A 136 -0.61 -6.68 -14.87
N ALA A 137 -1.33 -7.59 -14.22
CA ALA A 137 -2.53 -7.24 -13.45
C ALA A 137 -2.19 -6.29 -12.31
N VAL A 138 -1.09 -6.59 -11.59
CA VAL A 138 -0.62 -5.78 -10.46
C VAL A 138 -0.12 -4.42 -10.97
N LEU A 139 0.63 -4.40 -12.07
CA LEU A 139 1.06 -3.16 -12.72
C LEU A 139 -0.14 -2.27 -13.01
N GLN A 140 -1.17 -2.79 -13.66
CA GLN A 140 -2.40 -2.04 -13.96
C GLN A 140 -3.07 -1.53 -12.69
N LEU A 141 -3.17 -2.37 -11.64
CA LEU A 141 -3.72 -1.95 -10.35
C LEU A 141 -2.91 -0.81 -9.70
N ARG A 142 -1.59 -0.77 -9.90
CA ARG A 142 -0.72 0.28 -9.34
C ARG A 142 -0.77 1.58 -10.13
N LEU A 143 -1.01 1.49 -11.43
CA LEU A 143 -1.19 2.66 -12.29
C LEU A 143 -2.58 3.29 -12.12
N LEU A 144 -3.55 2.54 -11.60
CA LEU A 144 -4.87 3.05 -11.23
C LEU A 144 -4.83 3.68 -9.81
N PRO A 145 -4.94 5.01 -9.65
CA PRO A 145 -4.83 5.69 -8.35
C PRO A 145 -6.08 5.56 -7.47
N VAL A 146 -7.05 4.72 -7.86
CA VAL A 146 -8.36 4.64 -7.21
C VAL A 146 -8.30 3.83 -5.91
N ILE A 147 -7.37 2.87 -5.82
CA ILE A 147 -7.30 1.93 -4.69
C ILE A 147 -6.11 2.30 -3.80
N PRO A 148 -6.31 2.47 -2.47
CA PRO A 148 -5.22 2.75 -1.54
C PRO A 148 -4.11 1.69 -1.61
N PHE A 149 -2.85 2.14 -1.48
CA PHE A 149 -1.67 1.28 -1.61
C PHE A 149 -1.73 0.04 -0.70
N SER A 150 -2.06 0.22 0.57
CA SER A 150 -2.16 -0.86 1.56
C SER A 150 -3.33 -1.82 1.25
N ALA A 151 -4.46 -1.29 0.75
CA ALA A 151 -5.61 -2.11 0.37
C ALA A 151 -5.24 -3.09 -0.77
N VAL A 152 -4.51 -2.62 -1.79
CA VAL A 152 -4.00 -3.49 -2.86
C VAL A 152 -3.07 -4.57 -2.28
N ASN A 153 -2.18 -4.21 -1.35
CA ASN A 153 -1.23 -5.16 -0.75
C ASN A 153 -1.94 -6.31 -0.04
N TYR A 154 -2.90 -5.98 0.83
CA TYR A 154 -3.63 -6.98 1.60
C TYR A 154 -4.59 -7.79 0.73
N ALA A 155 -5.27 -7.15 -0.22
CA ALA A 155 -6.16 -7.83 -1.16
C ALA A 155 -5.39 -8.85 -2.02
N CYS A 156 -4.24 -8.47 -2.58
CA CYS A 156 -3.37 -9.40 -3.31
C CYS A 156 -2.77 -10.48 -2.40
N GLY A 157 -2.49 -10.18 -1.13
CA GLY A 157 -1.93 -11.13 -0.17
C GLY A 157 -2.84 -12.32 0.10
N VAL A 158 -4.14 -12.08 0.21
CA VAL A 158 -5.12 -13.15 0.41
C VAL A 158 -5.43 -13.94 -0.86
N THR A 159 -5.07 -13.45 -2.05
CA THR A 159 -5.28 -14.16 -3.32
C THR A 159 -4.17 -15.19 -3.59
N SER A 160 -4.34 -15.98 -4.65
CA SER A 160 -3.42 -17.04 -5.08
C SER A 160 -2.26 -16.50 -5.93
N LEU A 161 -2.09 -15.18 -5.98
CA LEU A 161 -1.04 -14.50 -6.74
C LEU A 161 0.36 -14.88 -6.23
N ARG A 162 1.29 -15.14 -7.15
CA ARG A 162 2.69 -15.44 -6.83
C ARG A 162 3.39 -14.20 -6.25
N PRO A 163 4.16 -14.30 -5.15
CA PRO A 163 4.86 -13.16 -4.56
C PRO A 163 5.77 -12.42 -5.55
N ALA A 164 6.46 -13.17 -6.43
CA ALA A 164 7.34 -12.57 -7.45
C ALA A 164 6.57 -11.69 -8.45
N HIS A 165 5.38 -12.11 -8.89
CA HIS A 165 4.54 -11.30 -9.77
C HIS A 165 4.04 -10.04 -9.08
N PHE A 166 3.69 -10.17 -7.79
CA PHE A 166 3.29 -9.03 -6.98
C PHE A 166 4.44 -8.04 -6.75
N ALA A 167 5.65 -8.54 -6.47
CA ALA A 167 6.85 -7.74 -6.32
C ALA A 167 7.18 -6.97 -7.62
N LEU A 168 7.25 -7.67 -8.75
CA LEU A 168 7.60 -7.08 -10.04
C LEU A 168 6.58 -6.03 -10.47
N GLY A 169 5.28 -6.37 -10.42
CA GLY A 169 4.23 -5.42 -10.78
C GLY A 169 4.18 -4.21 -9.84
N THR A 170 4.48 -4.40 -8.55
CA THR A 170 4.58 -3.29 -7.60
C THR A 170 5.80 -2.43 -7.83
N ALA A 171 6.98 -3.01 -8.07
CA ALA A 171 8.21 -2.28 -8.31
C ALA A 171 8.06 -1.39 -9.54
N VAL A 172 7.65 -1.97 -10.68
CA VAL A 172 7.49 -1.25 -11.95
C VAL A 172 6.32 -0.25 -11.87
N GLY A 173 5.16 -0.69 -11.39
CA GLY A 173 3.97 0.17 -11.35
C GLY A 173 4.05 1.31 -10.35
N SER A 174 4.94 1.21 -9.34
CA SER A 174 5.14 2.28 -8.38
C SER A 174 6.04 3.39 -8.90
N VAL A 175 6.89 3.14 -9.90
CA VAL A 175 7.91 4.11 -10.35
C VAL A 175 7.31 5.46 -10.70
N PRO A 176 6.26 5.58 -11.55
CA PRO A 176 5.80 6.89 -12.01
C PRO A 176 5.31 7.77 -10.84
N ALA A 177 4.49 7.20 -9.96
CA ALA A 177 3.99 7.90 -8.79
C ALA A 177 5.11 8.21 -7.77
N THR A 178 6.07 7.30 -7.59
CA THR A 178 7.21 7.53 -6.70
C THR A 178 8.07 8.68 -7.21
N VAL A 179 8.40 8.71 -8.50
CA VAL A 179 9.23 9.76 -9.11
C VAL A 179 8.64 11.15 -8.86
N LEU A 180 7.34 11.34 -9.09
CA LEU A 180 6.68 12.63 -8.88
C LEU A 180 6.83 13.11 -7.43
N VAL A 181 6.58 12.23 -6.47
CA VAL A 181 6.63 12.57 -5.05
C VAL A 181 8.07 12.78 -4.59
N VAL A 182 9.01 11.97 -5.05
CA VAL A 182 10.43 12.11 -4.73
C VAL A 182 11.02 13.39 -5.32
N LEU A 183 10.63 13.78 -6.54
CA LEU A 183 11.07 15.04 -7.15
C LEU A 183 10.62 16.25 -6.32
N ALA A 184 9.36 16.27 -5.87
CA ALA A 184 8.90 17.27 -4.92
C ALA A 184 9.71 17.21 -3.62
N GLY A 185 10.01 16.01 -3.12
CA GLY A 185 10.85 15.80 -1.94
C GLY A 185 12.24 16.39 -2.06
N ALA A 186 12.88 16.24 -3.22
CA ALA A 186 14.21 16.76 -3.49
C ALA A 186 14.26 18.29 -3.63
N ALA A 187 13.11 18.94 -3.85
CA ALA A 187 12.94 20.39 -3.95
C ALA A 187 12.20 20.99 -2.73
N LEU A 188 12.14 20.27 -1.60
CA LEU A 188 11.41 20.69 -0.40
C LEU A 188 11.92 22.01 0.20
N ASP A 189 13.19 22.33 0.02
CA ASP A 189 13.83 23.54 0.56
C ASP A 189 13.38 24.82 -0.17
N ASP A 190 12.86 24.70 -1.41
CA ASP A 190 12.25 25.79 -2.16
C ASP A 190 10.88 25.35 -2.72
N PRO A 191 9.80 25.45 -1.92
CA PRO A 191 8.44 25.06 -2.33
C PRO A 191 7.87 25.92 -3.45
N THR A 192 8.49 27.06 -3.78
CA THR A 192 8.06 27.93 -4.89
C THR A 192 8.72 27.56 -6.23
N SER A 193 9.74 26.69 -6.18
CA SER A 193 10.45 26.27 -7.37
C SER A 193 9.57 25.45 -8.33
N PRO A 194 9.84 25.51 -9.65
CA PRO A 194 9.24 24.59 -10.61
C PRO A 194 9.49 23.11 -10.28
N GLY A 195 10.64 22.81 -9.64
CA GLY A 195 11.01 21.46 -9.21
C GLY A 195 10.08 20.88 -8.16
N PHE A 196 9.45 21.72 -7.32
CA PHE A 196 8.43 21.30 -6.36
C PHE A 196 7.02 21.35 -6.96
N LEU A 197 6.68 22.47 -7.63
CA LEU A 197 5.31 22.74 -8.08
C LEU A 197 4.86 21.85 -9.25
N VAL A 198 5.75 21.55 -10.21
CA VAL A 198 5.36 20.73 -11.38
C VAL A 198 5.03 19.28 -10.98
N PRO A 199 5.88 18.56 -10.22
CA PRO A 199 5.54 17.20 -9.80
C PRO A 199 4.31 17.15 -8.91
N LEU A 200 4.13 18.13 -8.01
CA LEU A 200 2.94 18.25 -7.17
C LEU A 200 1.68 18.49 -8.01
N GLY A 201 1.74 19.42 -8.97
CA GLY A 201 0.64 19.71 -9.89
C GLY A 201 0.24 18.48 -10.71
N VAL A 202 1.20 17.75 -11.26
CA VAL A 202 0.95 16.49 -11.97
C VAL A 202 0.31 15.45 -11.05
N ALA A 203 0.82 15.28 -9.82
CA ALA A 203 0.25 14.35 -8.85
C ALA A 203 -1.21 14.70 -8.49
N VAL A 204 -1.51 15.99 -8.28
CA VAL A 204 -2.87 16.48 -7.99
C VAL A 204 -3.80 16.27 -9.19
N VAL A 205 -3.36 16.58 -10.41
CA VAL A 205 -4.15 16.38 -11.63
C VAL A 205 -4.45 14.90 -11.87
N LEU A 206 -3.46 14.02 -11.71
CA LEU A 206 -3.66 12.58 -11.83
C LEU A 206 -4.60 12.04 -10.74
N GLY A 207 -4.49 12.54 -9.50
CA GLY A 207 -5.41 12.22 -8.42
C GLY A 207 -6.85 12.67 -8.71
N ALA A 208 -7.02 13.90 -9.18
CA ALA A 208 -8.33 14.47 -9.51
C ALA A 208 -8.97 13.77 -10.71
N ALA A 209 -8.22 13.55 -11.79
CA ALA A 209 -8.70 12.86 -12.98
C ALA A 209 -9.23 11.46 -12.64
N THR A 210 -8.56 10.76 -11.74
CA THR A 210 -8.92 9.40 -11.36
C THR A 210 -10.08 9.35 -10.36
N ALA A 211 -10.20 10.35 -9.49
CA ALA A 211 -11.41 10.57 -8.69
C ALA A 211 -12.63 10.87 -9.59
N VAL A 212 -12.48 11.68 -10.64
CA VAL A 212 -13.56 11.98 -11.60
C VAL A 212 -13.97 10.73 -12.37
N VAL A 213 -13.01 9.97 -12.91
CA VAL A 213 -13.30 8.70 -13.62
C VAL A 213 -13.99 7.70 -12.68
N ALA A 214 -13.55 7.59 -11.44
CA ALA A 214 -14.18 6.73 -10.44
C ALA A 214 -15.64 7.15 -10.19
N ARG A 215 -15.90 8.45 -9.98
CA ARG A 215 -17.26 9.00 -9.80
C ARG A 215 -18.17 8.75 -11.00
N ARG A 216 -17.65 8.92 -12.23
CA ARG A 216 -18.41 8.67 -13.46
C ARG A 216 -18.81 7.20 -13.60
N ARG A 217 -17.91 6.27 -13.29
CA ARG A 217 -18.21 4.83 -13.33
C ARG A 217 -19.21 4.39 -12.27
N SER A 218 -19.17 4.99 -11.08
CA SER A 218 -20.19 4.75 -10.06
C SER A 218 -21.56 5.28 -10.48
N ALA A 219 -21.63 6.45 -11.13
CA ALA A 219 -22.89 6.99 -11.67
C ALA A 219 -23.47 6.09 -12.78
N ASP A 220 -22.62 5.59 -13.68
CA ASP A 220 -23.03 4.69 -14.77
C ASP A 220 -23.56 3.34 -14.25
N GLN A 221 -22.93 2.77 -13.22
CA GLN A 221 -23.41 1.53 -12.60
C GLN A 221 -24.76 1.69 -11.90
N THR A 222 -25.01 2.86 -11.30
CA THR A 222 -26.30 3.16 -10.66
C THR A 222 -27.40 3.39 -11.70
N ALA A 223 -27.06 3.83 -12.91
CA ALA A 223 -28.00 4.02 -14.02
C ALA A 223 -28.39 2.71 -14.75
N VAL A 224 -27.62 1.63 -14.57
CA VAL A 224 -27.85 0.33 -15.23
C VAL A 224 -28.69 -0.65 -14.38
N GLU A 225 -28.91 -0.38 -13.08
CA GLU A 225 -29.84 -1.15 -12.23
C GLU A 225 -31.23 -0.47 -12.05
N PRO A 226 -32.08 -0.38 -13.09
CA PRO A 226 -33.52 -0.37 -12.88
C PRO A 226 -34.15 -1.57 -13.60
N GLY A 227 -34.38 -2.70 -12.90
CA GLY A 227 -35.22 -3.75 -13.48
C GLY A 227 -35.20 -5.19 -12.94
N GLU A 228 -34.45 -5.56 -11.89
CA GLU A 228 -34.59 -6.91 -11.28
C GLU A 228 -35.16 -6.82 -9.87
N THR A 229 -36.46 -6.51 -9.80
CA THR A 229 -37.28 -6.79 -8.61
C THR A 229 -38.76 -6.93 -9.00
N GLU A 230 -39.07 -7.77 -9.99
CA GLU A 230 -40.41 -8.39 -10.07
C GLU A 230 -40.42 -9.64 -10.96
N LYS A 231 -40.19 -10.82 -10.36
CA LYS A 231 -41.03 -12.02 -10.49
C LYS A 231 -40.52 -13.17 -9.64
#